data_AF-A0A7Y2EME8-F1
#
_entry.id   AF-A0A7Y2EME8-F1
#
_cell.length_a   1.000
_cell.length_b   1.000
_cell.length_c   1.000
_cell.angle_alpha   90.00
_cell.angle_beta   90.00
_cell.angle_gamma   90.00
#
_symmetry.space_group_name_H-M   'P 1'
#
loop_
_entity.id
_entity.type
_entity.pdbx_description
1 polymer ?
#
loop_
_entity_poly.entity_id
_entity_poly.type
_entity_poly.pdbx_seq_one_letter_code
_entity_poly.pdbx_strand_id
1 'polypeptide(L)'
;MMYGIFVMVAILLWSSISKTFFDPSLWTLEIAQFALVTYYIMGGPYAIQLGSNVRMDLFYHEWSPRRKAQVDAITVLFLLFYLGVLAHGALGSLAYSLGHYKGDTYTFFAGLLTGAEEPGRLERSPTAWRPYLWPIKSILALGIVLMLLQAISELIKDIAKIREVQL
;
A
#
# COMPACT_ATOMS: atom_id res chain seq x y z
N MET A 1 1.40 13.11 -2.64
CA MET A 1 0.74 12.77 -1.36
C MET A 1 -0.12 13.90 -0.82
N MET A 2 0.43 15.08 -0.49
CA MET A 2 -0.32 16.19 0.11
C MET A 2 -1.62 16.58 -0.62
N TYR A 3 -1.69 16.42 -1.94
CA TYR A 3 -2.87 16.84 -2.71
C TYR A 3 -3.97 15.78 -2.86
N GLY A 4 -3.73 14.52 -2.47
CA GLY A 4 -4.72 13.44 -2.62
C GLY A 4 -6.00 13.69 -1.80
N ILE A 5 -5.87 14.40 -0.68
CA ILE A 5 -7.01 14.82 0.12
C ILE A 5 -7.92 15.80 -0.61
N PHE A 6 -7.38 16.71 -1.44
CA PHE A 6 -8.22 17.64 -2.22
C PHE A 6 -9.01 16.92 -3.31
N VAL A 7 -8.43 15.87 -3.90
CA VAL A 7 -9.15 15.00 -4.84
C VAL A 7 -10.34 14.34 -4.13
N MET A 8 -10.11 13.77 -2.94
CA MET A 8 -11.18 13.17 -2.14
C MET A 8 -12.25 14.20 -1.74
N VAL A 9 -11.85 15.39 -1.30
CA VAL A 9 -12.77 16.48 -0.98
C VAL A 9 -13.60 16.87 -2.20
N ALA A 10 -13.00 17.00 -3.39
CA ALA A 10 -13.73 17.30 -4.62
C ALA A 10 -14.76 16.21 -4.96
N ILE A 11 -14.42 14.93 -4.81
CA ILE A 11 -15.34 13.80 -5.03
C ILE A 11 -16.52 13.86 -4.03
N LEU A 12 -16.24 14.12 -2.76
CA LEU A 12 -17.27 14.19 -1.72
C LEU A 12 -18.16 15.44 -1.89
N LEU A 13 -17.58 16.58 -2.27
CA LEU A 13 -18.32 17.79 -2.60
C LEU A 13 -19.24 17.54 -3.80
N TRP A 14 -18.75 16.89 -4.85
CA TRP A 14 -19.60 16.48 -5.98
C TRP A 14 -20.69 15.51 -5.55
N SER A 15 -20.39 14.58 -4.63
CA SER A 15 -21.40 13.69 -4.08
C SER A 15 -22.50 14.44 -3.33
N SER A 16 -22.17 15.50 -2.60
CA SER A 16 -23.15 16.32 -1.88
C SER A 16 -23.97 17.17 -2.84
N ILE A 17 -23.33 17.78 -3.83
CA ILE A 17 -24.01 18.59 -4.85
C ILE A 17 -24.98 17.73 -5.67
N SER A 18 -24.52 16.57 -6.16
CA SER A 18 -25.35 15.66 -6.95
C SER A 18 -26.57 15.16 -6.18
N LYS A 19 -26.43 14.82 -4.90
CA LYS A 19 -27.57 14.36 -4.07
C LYS A 19 -28.60 15.45 -3.77
N THR A 20 -28.18 16.71 -3.73
CA THR A 20 -29.08 17.82 -3.38
C THR A 20 -29.76 18.42 -4.61
N PHE A 21 -29.06 18.50 -5.74
CA PHE A 21 -29.52 19.26 -6.91
C PHE A 21 -29.77 18.42 -8.17
N PHE A 22 -29.33 17.16 -8.19
CA PHE A 22 -29.35 16.30 -9.38
C PHE A 22 -29.77 14.86 -9.02
N ASP A 23 -29.63 13.95 -9.98
CA ASP A 23 -29.71 12.52 -9.71
C ASP A 23 -28.47 12.05 -8.92
N PRO A 24 -28.66 11.29 -7.82
CA PRO A 24 -27.55 10.79 -7.03
C PRO A 24 -26.53 10.02 -7.86
N SER A 25 -25.29 10.52 -7.91
CA SER A 25 -24.21 9.86 -8.62
C SER A 25 -23.79 8.57 -7.90
N LEU A 26 -24.02 7.42 -8.54
CA LEU A 26 -23.76 6.09 -7.93
C LEU A 26 -22.26 5.82 -7.71
N TRP A 27 -21.38 6.48 -8.47
CA TRP A 27 -19.94 6.22 -8.47
C TRP A 27 -19.16 6.91 -7.35
N THR A 28 -19.73 7.98 -6.77
CA THR A 28 -18.97 8.89 -5.90
C THR A 28 -18.51 8.23 -4.61
N LEU A 29 -19.32 7.33 -4.05
CA LEU A 29 -19.00 6.61 -2.82
C LEU A 29 -17.76 5.72 -2.99
N GLU A 30 -17.72 4.93 -4.06
CA GLU A 30 -16.63 3.98 -4.31
C GLU A 30 -15.35 4.69 -4.72
N ILE A 31 -15.46 5.73 -5.55
CA ILE A 31 -14.28 6.52 -5.93
C ILE A 31 -13.71 7.29 -4.73
N ALA A 32 -14.56 7.76 -3.80
CA ALA A 32 -14.07 8.33 -2.54
C ALA A 32 -13.33 7.29 -1.69
N GLN A 33 -13.84 6.06 -1.60
CA GLN A 33 -13.17 4.96 -0.88
C GLN A 33 -11.85 4.56 -1.55
N PHE A 34 -11.81 4.46 -2.88
CA PHE A 34 -10.58 4.16 -3.62
C PHE A 34 -9.55 5.27 -3.48
N ALA A 35 -9.98 6.53 -3.51
CA ALA A 35 -9.11 7.67 -3.25
C ALA A 35 -8.55 7.65 -1.82
N LEU A 36 -9.37 7.32 -0.82
CA LEU A 36 -8.95 7.17 0.57
C LEU A 36 -7.90 6.06 0.74
N VAL A 37 -8.16 4.88 0.19
CA VAL A 37 -7.23 3.74 0.24
C VAL A 37 -5.92 4.08 -0.46
N THR A 38 -5.99 4.68 -1.65
CA THR A 38 -4.82 5.12 -2.40
C THR A 38 -3.99 6.11 -1.58
N TYR A 39 -4.65 7.10 -0.98
CA TYR A 39 -3.99 8.07 -0.12
C TYR A 39 -3.29 7.40 1.06
N TYR A 40 -3.97 6.54 1.83
CA TYR A 40 -3.34 5.89 2.98
C TYR A 40 -2.19 4.97 2.62
N ILE A 41 -2.37 4.11 1.62
CA ILE A 41 -1.38 3.10 1.22
C ILE A 41 -0.13 3.75 0.64
N MET A 42 -0.29 4.77 -0.20
CA MET A 42 0.86 5.52 -0.75
C MET A 42 1.51 6.44 0.29
N GLY A 43 0.80 6.79 1.36
CA GLY A 43 1.34 7.54 2.48
C GLY A 43 2.28 6.74 3.36
N GLY A 44 2.06 5.43 3.49
CA GLY A 44 2.91 4.52 4.25
C GLY A 44 4.41 4.61 3.89
N PRO A 45 4.82 4.35 2.63
CA PRO A 45 6.23 4.39 2.26
C PRO A 45 6.82 5.81 2.39
N TYR A 46 6.02 6.84 2.10
CA TYR A 46 6.42 8.24 2.25
C TYR A 46 6.69 8.62 3.71
N ALA A 47 5.84 8.17 4.64
CA ALA A 47 6.00 8.43 6.07
C ALA A 47 7.23 7.71 6.66
N ILE A 48 7.50 6.46 6.23
CA ILE A 48 8.69 5.73 6.64
C ILE A 48 9.95 6.43 6.11
N GLN A 49 9.94 6.89 4.86
CA GLN A 49 11.07 7.61 4.27
C GLN A 49 11.41 8.92 5.01
N LEU A 50 10.40 9.65 5.46
CA LEU A 50 10.58 10.88 6.24
C LEU A 50 10.87 10.61 7.72
N GLY A 51 10.78 9.35 8.18
CA GLY A 51 10.92 9.00 9.58
C GLY A 51 9.88 9.66 10.48
N SER A 52 8.73 10.05 9.93
CA SER A 52 7.66 10.82 10.60
C SER A 52 6.73 9.95 11.46
N ASN A 53 7.12 8.70 11.71
CA ASN A 53 6.38 7.81 12.59
C ASN A 53 6.52 8.30 14.04
N VAL A 54 5.41 8.33 14.76
CA VAL A 54 5.41 8.66 16.19
C VAL A 54 6.12 7.53 16.93
N ARG A 55 7.34 7.82 17.39
CA ARG A 55 8.14 6.90 18.22
C ARG A 55 7.86 7.22 19.68
N MET A 56 7.43 6.23 20.45
CA MET A 56 7.25 6.36 21.91
C MET A 56 8.62 6.22 22.59
N ASP A 57 9.34 7.34 22.71
CA ASP A 57 10.76 7.34 23.13
C ASP A 57 10.98 7.34 24.65
N LEU A 58 10.12 6.69 25.45
CA LEU A 58 10.25 6.73 26.92
C LEU A 58 11.57 6.10 27.42
N PHE A 59 11.95 4.96 26.86
CA PHE A 59 13.21 4.26 27.18
C PHE A 59 14.28 4.43 26.10
N TYR A 60 13.88 4.88 24.91
CA TYR A 60 14.77 5.04 23.77
C TYR A 60 15.71 6.24 23.94
N HIS A 61 15.27 7.32 24.61
CA HIS A 61 16.04 8.57 24.68
C HIS A 61 17.48 8.37 25.18
N GLU A 62 17.66 7.62 26.27
CA GLU A 62 18.95 7.43 26.95
C GLU A 62 19.88 6.40 26.28
N TRP A 63 19.43 5.69 25.26
CA TRP A 63 20.24 4.65 24.62
C TRP A 63 21.29 5.24 23.68
N SER A 64 22.47 4.60 23.66
CA SER A 64 23.54 4.96 22.74
C SER A 64 23.12 4.73 21.28
N PRO A 65 23.67 5.49 20.31
CA PRO A 65 23.32 5.36 18.89
C PRO A 65 23.46 3.93 18.36
N ARG A 66 24.48 3.19 18.82
CA ARG A 66 24.70 1.79 18.44
C ARG A 66 23.62 0.85 19.00
N ARG A 67 23.16 1.04 20.24
CA ARG A 67 22.09 0.21 20.84
C ARG A 67 20.74 0.48 20.16
N LYS A 68 20.44 1.73 19.82
CA LYS A 68 19.24 2.09 19.04
C LYS A 68 19.23 1.39 17.70
N ALA A 69 20.32 1.49 16.93
CA ALA A 69 20.42 0.85 15.63
C ALA A 69 20.32 -0.68 15.70
N GLN A 70 20.84 -1.33 16.74
CA GLN A 70 20.69 -2.78 16.95
C GLN A 70 19.23 -3.19 17.16
N VAL A 71 18.49 -2.45 18.00
CA VAL A 71 17.07 -2.75 18.27
C VAL A 71 16.20 -2.40 17.08
N ASP A 72 16.48 -1.29 16.39
CA ASP A 72 15.80 -0.93 15.14
C ASP A 72 16.02 -2.01 14.06
N ALA A 73 17.26 -2.51 13.89
CA ALA A 73 17.57 -3.57 12.94
C ALA A 73 16.86 -4.91 13.26
N ILE A 74 16.58 -5.22 14.53
CA ILE A 74 15.83 -6.42 14.91
C ILE A 74 14.32 -6.20 14.72
N THR A 75 13.81 -5.05 15.16
CA THR A 75 12.37 -4.73 15.08
C THR A 75 11.89 -4.62 13.62
N VAL A 76 12.74 -4.09 12.73
CA VAL A 76 12.42 -4.00 11.30
C VAL A 76 12.28 -5.37 10.63
N LEU A 77 12.89 -6.44 11.18
CA LEU A 77 12.68 -7.80 10.65
C LEU A 77 11.23 -8.27 10.84
N PHE A 78 10.59 -7.92 11.96
CA PHE A 78 9.17 -8.21 12.16
C PHE A 78 8.30 -7.40 11.20
N LEU A 79 8.67 -6.14 10.94
CA LEU A 79 8.00 -5.32 9.95
C LEU A 79 8.15 -5.91 8.53
N LEU A 80 9.36 -6.36 8.16
CA LEU A 80 9.62 -7.01 6.87
C LEU A 80 8.82 -8.31 6.73
N PHE A 81 8.76 -9.13 7.78
CA PHE A 81 7.94 -10.33 7.79
C PHE A 81 6.46 -10.01 7.59
N TYR A 82 5.93 -9.05 8.37
CA TYR A 82 4.55 -8.59 8.24
C TYR A 82 4.24 -8.07 6.83
N LEU A 83 5.09 -7.18 6.30
CA LEU A 83 4.94 -6.64 4.96
C LEU A 83 5.10 -7.71 3.87
N GLY A 84 5.93 -8.73 4.08
CA GLY A 84 6.08 -9.86 3.17
C GLY A 84 4.80 -10.71 3.08
N VAL A 85 4.21 -11.04 4.23
CA VAL A 85 2.90 -11.73 4.28
C VAL A 85 1.82 -10.87 3.64
N LEU A 86 1.81 -9.57 3.94
CA LEU A 86 0.83 -8.63 3.36
C LEU A 86 1.00 -8.48 1.84
N ALA A 87 2.24 -8.46 1.34
CA ALA A 87 2.54 -8.42 -0.10
C ALA A 87 2.05 -9.69 -0.80
N HIS A 88 2.25 -10.87 -0.20
CA HIS A 88 1.71 -12.12 -0.73
C HIS A 88 0.17 -12.06 -0.83
N GLY A 89 -0.50 -11.61 0.24
CA GLY A 89 -1.95 -11.44 0.23
C GLY A 89 -2.45 -10.41 -0.80
N ALA A 90 -1.72 -9.30 -0.98
CA ALA A 90 -2.05 -8.26 -1.95
C ALA A 90 -1.91 -8.76 -3.40
N LEU A 91 -0.85 -9.51 -3.71
CA LEU A 91 -0.65 -10.13 -5.02
C LEU A 91 -1.74 -11.17 -5.31
N GLY A 92 -2.09 -12.01 -4.34
CA GLY A 92 -3.19 -12.96 -4.49
C GLY A 92 -4.53 -12.26 -4.73
N SER A 93 -4.81 -11.18 -4.01
CA SER A 93 -6.01 -10.36 -4.18
C SER A 93 -6.07 -9.69 -5.57
N LEU A 94 -4.92 -9.21 -6.07
CA LEU A 94 -4.81 -8.64 -7.41
C LEU A 94 -5.02 -9.69 -8.49
N ALA A 95 -4.41 -10.88 -8.37
CA ALA A 95 -4.59 -11.99 -9.29
C ALA A 95 -6.07 -12.41 -9.36
N TYR A 96 -6.72 -12.52 -8.20
CA TYR A 96 -8.17 -12.78 -8.12
C TYR A 96 -8.98 -11.74 -8.90
N SER A 97 -8.62 -10.46 -8.78
CA SER A 97 -9.33 -9.39 -9.49
C SER A 97 -9.14 -9.39 -11.00
N LEU A 98 -8.05 -10.00 -11.47
CA LEU A 98 -7.73 -10.22 -12.88
C LEU A 98 -8.30 -11.54 -13.42
N GLY A 99 -9.10 -12.26 -12.63
CA GLY A 99 -9.78 -13.49 -13.05
C GLY A 99 -9.00 -14.77 -12.77
N HIS A 100 -7.95 -14.73 -11.95
CA HIS A 100 -7.20 -15.91 -11.52
C HIS A 100 -7.75 -16.45 -10.19
N TYR A 101 -8.52 -17.54 -10.25
CA TYR A 101 -9.26 -18.09 -9.10
C TYR A 101 -8.61 -19.32 -8.46
N LYS A 102 -7.69 -19.99 -9.15
CA LYS A 102 -7.07 -21.26 -8.71
C LYS A 102 -5.64 -21.36 -9.23
N GLY A 103 -4.74 -21.83 -8.38
CA GLY A 103 -3.35 -22.11 -8.74
C GLY A 103 -2.35 -21.24 -7.97
N ASP A 104 -1.11 -21.24 -8.45
CA ASP A 104 -0.06 -20.41 -7.89
C ASP A 104 -0.11 -19.01 -8.49
N THR A 105 -0.33 -18.02 -7.62
CA THR A 105 -0.38 -16.60 -7.96
C THR A 105 0.87 -16.13 -8.70
N TYR A 106 2.04 -16.65 -8.36
CA TYR A 106 3.30 -16.22 -8.98
C TYR A 106 3.41 -16.67 -10.44
N THR A 107 2.94 -17.90 -10.73
CA THR A 107 2.92 -18.43 -12.10
C THR A 107 1.96 -17.65 -13.00
N PHE A 108 0.83 -17.19 -12.46
CA PHE A 108 -0.11 -16.34 -13.18
C PHE A 108 0.52 -15.03 -13.63
N PHE A 109 1.18 -14.29 -12.72
CA PHE A 109 1.83 -13.03 -13.09
C PHE A 109 3.01 -13.24 -14.06
N ALA A 110 3.78 -14.33 -13.91
CA ALA A 110 4.83 -14.68 -14.87
C ALA A 110 4.25 -15.01 -16.26
N GLY A 111 3.13 -15.74 -16.31
CA GLY A 111 2.38 -16.02 -17.53
C GLY A 111 1.84 -14.74 -18.18
N LEU A 112 1.35 -13.80 -17.38
CA LEU A 112 0.82 -12.52 -17.85
C LEU A 112 1.90 -11.63 -18.48
N LEU A 113 3.12 -11.67 -17.94
CA LEU A 113 4.27 -10.95 -18.49
C LEU A 113 4.83 -11.61 -19.77
N THR A 114 4.77 -12.94 -19.86
CA THR A 114 5.24 -13.70 -21.02
C THR A 114 4.18 -13.81 -22.13
N GLY A 115 2.96 -13.32 -21.88
CA GLY A 115 1.82 -13.43 -22.80
C GLY A 115 1.23 -14.84 -22.87
N ALA A 116 1.62 -15.74 -21.96
CA ALA A 116 1.12 -17.11 -21.90
C ALA A 116 -0.24 -17.21 -21.18
N GLU A 117 -0.57 -16.23 -20.34
CA GLU A 117 -1.83 -16.17 -19.59
C GLU A 117 -2.58 -14.88 -19.95
N GLU A 118 -3.88 -15.01 -20.24
CA GLU A 118 -4.76 -13.87 -20.45
C GLU A 118 -5.57 -13.57 -19.19
N PRO A 119 -5.82 -12.29 -18.85
CA PRO A 119 -6.74 -11.94 -17.78
C PRO A 119 -8.11 -12.59 -18.03
N GLY A 120 -8.59 -13.32 -17.02
CA GLY A 120 -9.89 -13.96 -17.07
C GLY A 120 -11.02 -12.96 -16.81
N ARG A 121 -12.08 -13.43 -16.15
CA ARG A 121 -13.21 -12.57 -15.79
C ARG A 121 -12.79 -11.56 -14.72
N LEU A 122 -12.73 -10.28 -15.11
CA LEU A 122 -12.40 -9.20 -14.19
C LEU A 122 -13.44 -9.06 -13.07
N GLU A 123 -12.95 -8.94 -11.83
CA GLU A 123 -13.78 -8.71 -10.66
C GLU A 123 -14.39 -7.31 -10.68
N ARG A 124 -15.68 -7.24 -10.39
CA ARG A 124 -16.43 -6.00 -10.24
C ARG A 124 -17.00 -5.89 -8.84
N SER A 125 -17.07 -4.65 -8.34
CA SER A 125 -17.70 -4.34 -7.06
C SER A 125 -19.18 -4.78 -7.05
N PRO A 126 -19.70 -5.30 -5.92
CA PRO A 126 -21.11 -5.70 -5.77
C PRO A 126 -22.05 -4.52 -5.46
N THR A 127 -21.71 -3.31 -5.91
CA THR A 127 -22.48 -2.07 -5.70
C THR A 127 -23.37 -1.75 -6.91
N ALA A 128 -24.12 -0.65 -6.84
CA ALA A 128 -24.95 -0.20 -7.96
C ALA A 128 -24.12 0.26 -9.19
N TRP A 129 -22.93 0.84 -8.98
CA TRP A 129 -22.07 1.33 -10.06
C TRP A 129 -21.16 0.24 -10.67
N ARG A 130 -20.80 -0.79 -9.88
CA ARG A 130 -20.07 -1.99 -10.34
C ARG A 130 -18.71 -1.72 -11.02
N PRO A 131 -17.83 -0.86 -10.48
CA PRO A 131 -16.50 -0.64 -11.04
C PRO A 131 -15.62 -1.89 -11.00
N TYR A 132 -14.64 -1.95 -11.90
CA TYR A 132 -13.58 -2.97 -11.84
C TYR A 132 -12.65 -2.72 -10.66
N LEU A 133 -12.29 -3.79 -9.93
CA LEU A 133 -11.49 -3.68 -8.70
C LEU A 133 -9.98 -3.81 -8.93
N TRP A 134 -9.54 -4.29 -10.09
CA TRP A 134 -8.11 -4.45 -10.38
C TRP A 134 -7.30 -3.16 -10.28
N PRO A 135 -7.80 -1.94 -10.64
CA PRO A 135 -6.99 -0.72 -10.55
C PRO A 135 -6.67 -0.32 -9.10
N ILE A 136 -7.62 -0.50 -8.18
CA ILE A 136 -7.37 -0.17 -6.77
C ILE A 136 -6.48 -1.22 -6.10
N LYS A 137 -6.67 -2.50 -6.45
CA LYS A 137 -5.84 -3.59 -5.94
C LYS A 137 -4.40 -3.54 -6.47
N SER A 138 -4.18 -3.01 -7.68
CA SER A 138 -2.83 -2.80 -8.20
C SER A 138 -2.12 -1.66 -7.47
N ILE A 139 -2.80 -0.56 -7.17
CA ILE A 139 -2.29 0.51 -6.31
C ILE A 139 -1.97 -0.04 -4.91
N LEU A 140 -2.86 -0.87 -4.35
CA LEU A 140 -2.66 -1.53 -3.06
C LEU A 140 -1.36 -2.36 -3.06
N ALA A 141 -1.21 -3.26 -4.05
CA ALA A 141 -0.03 -4.10 -4.20
C ALA A 141 1.24 -3.25 -4.39
N LEU A 142 1.18 -2.22 -5.23
CA LEU A 142 2.30 -1.31 -5.46
C LEU A 142 2.75 -0.61 -4.17
N GLY A 143 1.82 -0.02 -3.41
CA GLY A 143 2.17 0.68 -2.18
C GLY A 143 2.76 -0.24 -1.11
N ILE A 144 2.29 -1.48 -1.00
CA ILE A 144 2.87 -2.48 -0.10
C ILE A 144 4.30 -2.87 -0.55
N VAL A 145 4.52 -3.07 -1.85
CA VAL A 145 5.86 -3.33 -2.40
C VAL A 145 6.79 -2.15 -2.10
N LEU A 146 6.33 -0.90 -2.26
CA LEU A 146 7.11 0.28 -1.92
C LEU A 146 7.44 0.36 -0.42
N MET A 147 6.50 0.00 0.47
CA MET A 147 6.76 -0.08 1.91
C MET A 147 7.80 -1.14 2.24
N LEU A 148 7.76 -2.29 1.55
CA LEU A 148 8.74 -3.35 1.72
C LEU A 148 10.14 -2.87 1.30
N LEU A 149 10.25 -2.21 0.14
CA LEU A 149 11.52 -1.61 -0.30
C LEU A 149 12.04 -0.56 0.69
N GLN A 150 11.14 0.25 1.24
CA GLN A 150 11.52 1.26 2.24
C GLN A 150 11.98 0.63 3.55
N ALA A 151 11.32 -0.42 4.03
CA ALA A 151 11.74 -1.16 5.22
C ALA A 151 13.11 -1.86 5.02
N ILE A 152 13.38 -2.38 3.83
CA ILE A 152 14.71 -2.91 3.47
C ILE A 152 15.76 -1.80 3.51
N SER A 153 15.43 -0.61 2.99
CA SER A 153 16.32 0.56 3.02
C SER A 153 16.67 0.96 4.46
N GLU A 154 15.71 1.00 5.38
CA GLU A 154 15.97 1.29 6.79
C GLU A 154 16.86 0.23 7.45
N LEU A 155 16.63 -1.06 7.17
CA LEU A 155 17.49 -2.14 7.66
C LEU A 155 18.96 -1.95 7.22
N ILE A 156 19.18 -1.60 5.95
CA ILE A 156 20.53 -1.37 5.42
C ILE A 156 21.18 -0.18 6.13
N LYS A 157 20.45 0.92 6.32
CA LYS A 157 20.95 2.10 7.05
C LYS A 157 21.29 1.79 8.49
N ASP A 158 20.48 0.98 9.16
CA ASP A 158 20.73 0.61 10.56
C ASP A 158 21.94 -0.32 10.69
N ILE A 159 22.13 -1.26 9.75
CA ILE A 159 23.36 -2.08 9.68
C ILE A 159 24.59 -1.20 9.44
N ALA A 160 24.49 -0.19 8.57
CA ALA A 160 25.60 0.73 8.31
C ALA A 160 25.96 1.58 9.54
N LYS A 161 24.96 2.08 10.28
CA LYS A 161 25.16 2.77 11.57
C LYS A 161 25.86 1.88 12.59
N ILE A 162 25.52 0.59 12.66
CA ILE A 162 26.19 -0.37 13.58
C ILE A 162 27.66 -0.57 13.17
N ARG A 163 27.96 -0.56 11.87
CA ARG A 163 29.31 -0.73 11.31
C ARG A 163 30.12 0.57 11.27
N GLU A 164 29.54 1.69 11.68
CA GLU A 164 30.14 3.04 11.60
C GLU A 164 30.55 3.45 10.18
N VAL A 165 29.87 2.89 9.17
CA VAL A 165 30.07 3.25 7.77
C VAL A 165 29.13 4.41 7.43
N GLN A 166 29.68 5.51 6.91
CA GLN A 166 28.87 6.63 6.43
C GLN A 166 28.18 6.24 5.10
N LEU A 167 26.86 6.37 5.06
CA LEU A 167 26.00 6.23 3.88
C LEU A 167 25.38 7.58 3.50
#